data_AF-A0A6A4GSB8-F1
#
_entry.id   AF-A0A6A4GSB8-F1
#
_cell.length_a   1.000
_cell.length_b   1.000
_cell.length_c   1.000
_cell.angle_alpha   90.00
_cell.angle_beta   90.00
_cell.angle_gamma   90.00
#
_symmetry.space_group_name_H-M   'P 1'
#
loop_
_entity.id
_entity.type
_entity.pdbx_description
1 polymer ?
#
loop_
_entity_poly.entity_id
_entity_poly.type
_entity_poly.pdbx_seq_one_letter_code
_entity_poly.pdbx_strand_id
1 'polypeptide(L)'
;MNAVGVQGDNLDFGNSSVRECPQVVIEVRGNVLDFVNSNVRQCPQVVIEVRGNVLNFVNSNVRQCPRIVIEVRGNVLDFMNGNVRQCPRIVIEV
;
A
#
# COMPACT_ATOMS: atom_id res chain seq x y z
N MET A 1 10.20 3.23 -12.05
CA MET A 1 9.67 2.37 -10.98
C MET A 1 9.84 3.14 -9.70
N ASN A 2 8.76 3.40 -8.96
CA ASN A 2 8.87 4.04 -7.65
C ASN A 2 8.72 2.96 -6.58
N ALA A 3 9.77 2.72 -5.81
CA ALA A 3 9.77 1.80 -4.70
C ALA A 3 9.85 2.59 -3.39
N VAL A 4 8.93 2.34 -2.47
CA VAL A 4 8.93 2.94 -1.13
C VAL A 4 8.97 1.81 -0.12
N GLY A 5 10.04 1.77 0.67
CA GLY A 5 10.26 0.74 1.69
C GLY A 5 10.18 1.32 3.09
N VAL A 6 9.51 0.61 4.00
CA VAL A 6 9.50 0.86 5.43
C VAL A 6 10.20 -0.30 6.11
N GLN A 7 11.16 0.00 6.98
CA GLN A 7 11.87 -1.00 7.75
C GLN A 7 11.95 -0.58 9.22
N GLY A 8 11.56 -1.47 10.13
CA GLY A 8 11.65 -1.28 11.58
C GLY A 8 10.29 -1.18 12.27
N ASP A 9 10.32 -1.12 13.60
CA ASP A 9 9.11 -0.87 14.38
C ASP A 9 8.76 0.60 14.26
N ASN A 10 7.70 0.90 13.51
CA ASN A 10 7.32 2.28 13.21
C ASN A 10 5.88 2.50 13.65
N LEU A 11 5.67 3.55 14.46
CA LEU A 11 4.34 3.84 14.99
C LEU A 11 3.42 4.31 13.86
N ASP A 12 3.92 5.21 13.00
CA ASP A 12 3.18 5.79 11.89
C ASP A 12 4.06 5.89 10.63
N PHE A 13 3.66 5.27 9.53
CA PHE A 13 4.31 5.47 8.23
C PHE A 13 3.36 6.10 7.20
N GLY A 14 3.75 7.24 6.63
CA GLY A 14 3.03 7.93 5.57
C GLY A 14 3.83 8.05 4.29
N ASN A 15 3.39 7.41 3.20
CA ASN A 15 3.98 7.64 1.86
C ASN A 15 3.38 8.91 1.23
N SER A 16 4.20 9.84 0.76
CA SER A 16 3.78 11.11 0.16
C SER A 16 3.67 11.03 -1.37
N SER A 17 2.42 10.92 -1.86
CA SER A 17 1.93 11.21 -3.22
C SER A 17 2.80 10.82 -4.41
N VAL A 18 2.48 9.70 -5.04
CA VAL A 18 3.02 9.29 -6.35
C VAL A 18 2.11 9.81 -7.47
N ARG A 19 2.63 10.63 -8.40
CA ARG A 19 1.78 11.28 -9.43
C ARG A 19 1.66 10.54 -10.75
N GLU A 20 2.73 9.94 -11.25
CA GLU A 20 2.76 9.20 -12.53
C GLU A 20 3.90 8.19 -12.46
N CYS A 21 3.58 6.89 -12.40
CA CYS A 21 4.59 5.83 -12.40
C CYS A 21 4.12 4.61 -13.19
N PRO A 22 5.03 3.91 -13.89
CA PRO A 22 4.67 2.65 -14.55
C PRO A 22 4.29 1.56 -13.55
N GLN A 23 4.92 1.59 -12.37
CA GLN A 23 4.65 0.68 -11.26
C GLN A 23 5.08 1.33 -9.94
N VAL A 24 4.28 1.11 -8.91
CA VAL A 24 4.61 1.42 -7.51
C VAL A 24 4.75 0.12 -6.75
N VAL A 25 5.85 -0.02 -6.01
CA VAL A 25 6.06 -1.11 -5.05
C VAL A 25 6.21 -0.50 -3.67
N ILE A 26 5.40 -0.97 -2.73
CA ILE A 26 5.43 -0.57 -1.34
C ILE A 26 5.83 -1.80 -0.55
N GLU A 27 6.92 -1.73 0.20
CA GLU A 27 7.34 -2.84 1.06
C GLU A 27 7.34 -2.39 2.52
N VAL A 28 6.65 -3.13 3.39
CA VAL A 28 6.58 -2.89 4.83
C VAL A 28 7.22 -4.07 5.53
N ARG A 29 8.28 -3.83 6.32
CA ARG A 29 8.95 -4.86 7.13
C ARG A 29 9.02 -4.46 8.60
N GLY A 30 8.52 -5.29 9.50
CA GLY A 30 8.55 -5.05 10.96
C GLY A 30 7.15 -4.95 11.59
N ASN A 31 7.07 -4.43 12.81
CA ASN A 31 5.78 -4.11 13.44
C ASN A 31 5.40 -2.66 13.14
N VAL A 32 4.34 -2.47 12.36
CA VAL A 32 3.80 -1.14 12.07
C VAL A 32 2.46 -0.99 12.75
N LEU A 33 2.28 0.07 13.53
CA LEU A 33 1.00 0.32 14.17
C LEU A 33 0.03 0.87 13.11
N ASP A 34 0.35 2.02 12.52
CA ASP A 34 -0.46 2.63 11.47
C ASP A 34 0.34 2.84 10.19
N PHE A 35 -0.09 2.20 9.11
CA PHE A 35 0.47 2.39 7.78
C PHE A 35 -0.53 3.16 6.89
N VAL A 36 -0.14 4.32 6.37
CA VAL A 36 -0.96 5.13 5.45
C VAL A 36 -0.23 5.32 4.13
N ASN A 37 -0.73 4.68 3.07
CA ASN A 37 -0.28 4.97 1.72
C ASN A 37 -1.09 6.15 1.16
N SER A 38 -0.47 7.32 0.93
CA SER A 38 -1.21 8.51 0.47
C SER A 38 -0.96 8.84 -1.01
N ASN A 39 -2.03 8.81 -1.79
CA ASN A 39 -2.21 9.31 -3.16
C ASN A 39 -1.32 8.67 -4.23
N VAL A 40 -1.78 7.58 -4.85
CA VAL A 40 -1.25 7.13 -6.14
C VAL A 40 -2.16 7.64 -7.26
N ARG A 41 -1.64 8.53 -8.10
CA ARG A 41 -2.29 9.00 -9.32
C ARG A 41 -1.61 8.30 -10.50
N GLN A 42 -2.40 7.77 -11.43
CA GLN A 42 -1.93 7.22 -12.72
C GLN A 42 -0.80 6.20 -12.58
N CYS A 43 -1.14 5.00 -12.12
CA CYS A 43 -0.22 3.87 -12.08
C CYS A 43 -0.88 2.63 -12.66
N PRO A 44 -0.37 2.03 -13.75
CA PRO A 44 -0.88 0.77 -14.29
C PRO A 44 -0.99 -0.34 -13.24
N GLN A 45 -0.02 -0.40 -12.32
CA GLN A 45 0.05 -1.41 -11.29
C GLN A 45 0.61 -0.85 -9.97
N VAL A 46 -0.04 -1.23 -8.87
CA VAL A 46 0.47 -1.02 -7.50
C VAL A 46 0.63 -2.39 -6.84
N VAL A 47 1.81 -2.63 -6.27
CA VAL A 47 2.11 -3.82 -5.45
C VAL A 47 2.44 -3.35 -4.04
N ILE A 48 1.82 -3.98 -3.05
CA ILE A 48 2.03 -3.71 -1.64
C ILE A 48 2.43 -5.02 -0.99
N GLU A 49 3.65 -5.12 -0.47
CA GLU A 49 4.15 -6.26 0.27
C GLU A 49 4.26 -5.90 1.75
N VAL A 50 3.56 -6.64 2.60
CA VAL A 50 3.61 -6.49 4.05
C VAL A 50 4.26 -7.74 4.64
N ARG A 51 5.39 -7.58 5.34
CA ARG A 51 6.14 -8.65 5.98
C ARG A 51 6.34 -8.32 7.46
N GLY A 52 5.37 -8.70 8.29
CA GLY A 52 5.36 -8.40 9.73
C GLY A 52 3.95 -8.19 10.27
N ASN A 53 3.84 -7.53 11.42
CA ASN A 53 2.53 -7.22 12.02
C ASN A 53 2.16 -5.77 11.70
N VAL A 54 1.01 -5.58 11.06
CA VAL A 54 0.42 -4.25 10.83
C VAL A 54 -0.90 -4.19 11.59
N LEU A 55 -1.05 -3.23 12.50
CA LEU A 55 -2.31 -3.08 13.21
C LEU A 55 -3.36 -2.46 12.27
N ASN A 56 -3.07 -1.27 11.74
CA ASN A 56 -3.96 -0.54 10.84
C ASN A 56 -3.25 -0.27 9.52
N PHE A 57 -3.80 -0.81 8.43
CA PHE A 57 -3.36 -0.51 7.08
C PHE A 57 -4.40 0.34 6.36
N VAL A 58 -4.02 1.55 5.96
CA VAL A 58 -4.88 2.49 5.24
C VAL A 58 -4.30 2.81 3.86
N ASN A 59 -5.00 2.39 2.80
CA ASN A 59 -4.66 2.76 1.43
C ASN A 59 -5.45 3.99 0.98
N SER A 60 -4.89 5.18 1.16
CA SER A 60 -5.58 6.45 0.89
C SER A 60 -5.37 6.93 -0.55
N ASN A 61 -6.46 6.91 -1.33
CA ASN A 61 -6.59 7.51 -2.67
C ASN A 61 -5.73 6.89 -3.78
N VAL A 62 -6.24 5.84 -4.45
CA VAL A 62 -5.70 5.39 -5.74
C VAL A 62 -6.61 5.89 -6.86
N ARG A 63 -6.08 6.66 -7.80
CA ARG A 63 -6.80 7.18 -8.97
C ARG A 63 -6.15 6.64 -10.24
N GLN A 64 -6.92 5.93 -11.06
CA GLN A 64 -6.46 5.34 -12.33
C GLN A 64 -5.38 4.28 -12.11
N CYS A 65 -5.79 3.16 -11.51
CA CYS A 65 -4.91 1.99 -11.38
C CYS A 65 -5.65 0.70 -11.79
N PRO A 66 -5.41 0.18 -13.00
CA PRO A 66 -6.01 -1.07 -13.48
C PRO A 66 -5.89 -2.24 -12.50
N ARG A 67 -4.79 -2.32 -11.75
CA ARG A 67 -4.50 -3.46 -10.88
C ARG A 67 -3.76 -3.07 -9.60
N ILE A 68 -4.34 -3.44 -8.46
CA ILE A 68 -3.68 -3.40 -7.15
C ILE A 68 -3.49 -4.84 -6.68
N VAL A 69 -2.27 -5.16 -6.23
CA VAL A 69 -1.93 -6.42 -5.57
C VAL A 69 -1.40 -6.11 -4.19
N ILE A 70 -1.95 -6.75 -3.17
CA ILE A 70 -1.52 -6.62 -1.78
C ILE A 70 -1.17 -8.02 -1.31
N GLU A 71 0.10 -8.24 -0.99
CA GLU A 71 0.62 -9.49 -0.46
C GLU A 71 0.98 -9.27 1.01
N VAL A 72 0.37 -10.06 1.88
CA VAL A 72 0.57 -10.00 3.32
C VAL A 72 1.22 -11.30 3.75
N ARG A 73 2.42 -11.20 4.32
CA ARG A 73 3.17 -12.28 4.95
C ARG A 73 3.37 -11.94 6.42
N GLY A 74 2.29 -12.03 7.19
CA GLY A 74 2.23 -11.67 8.60
C GLY A 74 0.80 -11.41 9.06
N ASN A 75 0.60 -10.57 10.07
CA ASN A 75 -0.74 -10.25 10.56
C ASN A 75 -1.12 -8.82 10.16
N VAL A 76 -2.28 -8.65 9.53
CA VAL A 76 -2.92 -7.34 9.34
C VAL A 76 -4.23 -7.38 10.11
N LEU A 77 -4.37 -6.55 11.14
CA LEU A 77 -5.56 -6.59 12.00
C LEU A 77 -6.73 -5.85 11.33
N ASP A 78 -6.47 -4.63 10.89
CA ASP A 78 -7.45 -3.76 10.25
C ASP A 78 -6.93 -3.26 8.91
N PHE A 79 -7.70 -3.51 7.85
CA PHE A 79 -7.38 -3.06 6.50
C PHE A 79 -8.49 -2.15 5.97
N MET A 80 -8.15 -0.89 5.74
CA MET A 80 -9.03 0.12 5.17
C MET A 80 -8.53 0.58 3.80
N ASN A 81 -9.35 0.37 2.78
CA ASN A 81 -9.18 1.07 1.51
C ASN A 81 -9.92 2.40 1.56
N GLY A 82 -9.20 3.50 1.35
CA GLY A 82 -9.80 4.81 1.10
C GLY A 82 -10.43 4.89 -0.29
N ASN A 83 -10.53 6.10 -0.84
CA ASN A 83 -11.14 6.35 -2.15
C ASN A 83 -10.33 5.74 -3.31
N VAL A 84 -10.57 4.47 -3.63
CA VAL A 84 -10.05 3.81 -4.82
C VAL A 84 -11.00 4.09 -5.99
N ARG A 85 -10.53 4.79 -7.03
CA ARG A 85 -11.32 5.13 -8.23
C ARG A 85 -10.65 4.59 -9.48
N GLN A 86 -11.45 4.03 -10.38
CA GLN A 86 -10.98 3.49 -11.67
C GLN A 86 -9.91 2.40 -11.46
N CYS A 87 -10.19 1.50 -10.52
CA CYS A 87 -9.41 0.29 -10.26
C CYS A 87 -10.33 -0.93 -10.36
N PRO A 88 -10.42 -1.58 -11.53
CA PRO A 88 -11.31 -2.71 -11.75
C PRO A 88 -10.86 -3.99 -11.03
N ARG A 89 -9.59 -4.08 -10.61
CA ARG A 89 -9.04 -5.29 -9.98
C ARG A 89 -8.18 -4.95 -8.77
N ILE A 90 -8.61 -5.44 -7.60
CA ILE A 90 -7.83 -5.46 -6.36
C ILE A 90 -7.72 -6.93 -5.94
N VAL A 91 -6.49 -7.39 -5.72
CA VAL A 91 -6.21 -8.74 -5.22
C VAL A 91 -5.50 -8.59 -3.88
N ILE A 92 -6.00 -9.30 -2.87
CA ILE A 92 -5.38 -9.41 -1.56
C ILE A 92 -4.98 -10.88 -1.39
N GLU A 93 -3.69 -11.10 -1.21
CA GLU A 93 -3.05 -12.37 -0.92
C GLU A 93 -2.56 -12.29 0.54
N VAL A 94 -2.97 -13.24 1.37
CA VAL A 94 -2.69 -13.31 2.82
C VAL A 94 -2.08 -14.66 3.18
#